data_AF-A0A960MX28-F1
#
_entry.id   AF-A0A960MX28-F1
#
_cell.length_a   1.000
_cell.length_b   1.000
_cell.length_c   1.000
_cell.angle_alpha   90.00
_cell.angle_beta   90.00
_cell.angle_gamma   90.00
#
_symmetry.space_group_name_H-M   'P 1'
#
loop_
_entity.id
_entity.type
_entity.pdbx_description
1 polymer ?
#
loop_
_entity_poly.entity_id
_entity_poly.type
_entity_poly.pdbx_seq_one_letter_code
_entity_poly.pdbx_strand_id
1 'polypeptide(L)'
;YGLGSESRDLPGFVVLQSGPRGPRGGNALWSAGFLPSSYQGVPFRGSGDPILNLASPPGIDTQRQRDFVDVVGALNRDRLDATGDPEISTRIAAYEMAYRMQSSAPELMDLSGENQATLDLYGAQKGGNSFANNCLLARRLVERGVRFVQLYHTNWDHHGGPSENLRDHLPAVCKEIDQPAAALITDLKQRGLLEDTIVVWGGEFGRTPMGEVREG
;
A
#
# COMPACT_ATOMS: atom_id res chain seq x y z
N TYR A 1 7.19 20.72 -1.12
CA TYR A 1 6.99 21.03 0.30
C TYR A 1 5.50 21.04 0.57
N GLY A 2 5.01 20.16 1.44
CA GLY A 2 3.59 19.90 1.72
C GLY A 2 3.18 18.45 1.42
N LEU A 3 3.08 18.11 0.13
CA LEU A 3 2.52 16.82 -0.33
C LEU A 3 3.55 15.90 -1.02
N GLY A 4 4.82 16.31 -1.12
CA GLY A 4 5.87 15.53 -1.78
C GLY A 4 6.32 14.30 -0.97
N SER A 5 6.88 13.31 -1.66
CA SER A 5 7.58 12.18 -1.03
C SER A 5 9.05 12.51 -0.83
N GLU A 6 9.65 12.03 0.25
CA GLU A 6 11.12 12.02 0.39
C GLU A 6 11.73 10.83 -0.34
N SER A 7 10.92 9.79 -0.57
CA SER A 7 11.29 8.68 -1.43
C SER A 7 11.45 9.14 -2.87
N ARG A 8 12.59 8.76 -3.47
CA ARG A 8 12.83 8.94 -4.90
C ARG A 8 12.31 7.77 -5.73
N ASP A 9 12.30 6.58 -5.15
CA ASP A 9 12.08 5.33 -5.86
C ASP A 9 10.71 4.69 -5.58
N LEU A 10 9.92 5.27 -4.66
CA LEU A 10 8.57 4.81 -4.31
C LEU A 10 7.55 5.96 -4.40
N PRO A 11 6.25 5.65 -4.63
CA PRO A 11 5.17 6.62 -4.63
C PRO A 11 5.05 7.34 -3.29
N GLY A 12 4.60 8.60 -3.32
CA GLY A 12 4.33 9.36 -2.10
C GLY A 12 3.13 8.83 -1.32
N PHE A 13 2.17 8.18 -1.99
CA PHE A 13 0.99 7.58 -1.39
C PHE A 13 0.89 6.10 -1.79
N VAL A 14 1.09 5.20 -0.82
CA VAL A 14 0.96 3.76 -0.99
C VAL A 14 -0.25 3.23 -0.23
N VAL A 15 -0.98 2.31 -0.87
CA VAL A 15 -2.15 1.64 -0.30
C VAL A 15 -1.89 0.15 -0.18
N LEU A 16 -2.09 -0.40 1.01
CA LEU A 16 -1.98 -1.82 1.30
C LEU A 16 -3.34 -2.37 1.71
N GLN A 17 -3.70 -3.55 1.21
CA GLN A 17 -5.01 -4.16 1.46
C GLN A 17 -4.84 -5.56 2.02
N SER A 18 -5.71 -5.93 2.97
CA SER A 18 -5.76 -7.24 3.61
C SER A 18 -7.20 -7.63 3.94
N GLY A 19 -7.40 -8.90 4.26
CA GLY A 19 -8.71 -9.52 4.44
C GLY A 19 -9.19 -10.22 3.16
N PRO A 20 -10.36 -10.90 3.22
CA PRO A 20 -10.87 -11.73 2.13
C PRO A 20 -11.27 -10.92 0.88
N ARG A 21 -11.39 -9.59 1.01
CA ARG A 21 -11.77 -8.68 -0.08
C ARG A 21 -11.18 -7.29 0.14
N GLY A 22 -11.21 -6.47 -0.92
CA GLY A 22 -10.94 -5.04 -0.83
C GLY A 22 -12.07 -4.25 -0.16
N PRO A 23 -11.82 -2.97 0.18
CA PRO A 23 -12.84 -2.10 0.77
C PRO A 23 -13.99 -1.83 -0.20
N ARG A 24 -15.21 -1.61 0.31
CA ARG A 24 -16.44 -1.53 -0.50
C ARG A 24 -16.43 -0.35 -1.49
N GLY A 25 -15.83 0.77 -1.12
CA GLY A 25 -15.72 1.96 -1.97
C GLY A 25 -14.70 1.83 -3.12
N GLY A 26 -13.92 0.74 -3.17
CA GLY A 26 -12.93 0.50 -4.22
C GLY A 26 -11.91 1.64 -4.36
N ASN A 27 -11.42 1.86 -5.58
CA ASN A 27 -10.32 2.79 -5.87
C ASN A 27 -10.62 4.26 -5.54
N ALA A 28 -11.89 4.63 -5.39
CA ALA A 28 -12.28 5.99 -5.00
C ALA A 28 -11.73 6.36 -3.61
N LEU A 29 -11.50 5.37 -2.74
CA LEU A 29 -11.03 5.57 -1.37
C LEU A 29 -9.59 6.08 -1.25
N TRP A 30 -8.80 5.99 -2.34
CA TRP A 30 -7.44 6.52 -2.41
C TRP A 30 -7.24 7.40 -3.65
N SER A 31 -8.31 8.06 -4.08
CA SER A 31 -8.28 9.04 -5.17
C SER A 31 -7.42 10.26 -4.81
N ALA A 32 -6.79 10.87 -5.82
CA ALA A 32 -6.18 12.20 -5.67
C ALA A 32 -7.21 13.31 -5.37
N GLY A 33 -8.51 13.06 -5.56
CA GLY A 33 -9.57 14.04 -5.32
C GLY A 33 -9.40 15.27 -6.20
N PHE A 34 -9.24 16.45 -5.59
CA PHE A 34 -8.97 17.71 -6.30
C PHE A 34 -7.47 17.96 -6.56
N LEU A 35 -6.58 17.13 -6.01
CA LEU A 35 -5.14 17.22 -6.26
C LEU A 35 -4.80 16.65 -7.64
N PRO A 36 -3.65 17.03 -8.22
CA PRO A 36 -3.14 16.41 -9.44
C PRO A 36 -3.08 14.87 -9.34
N SER A 37 -3.27 14.20 -10.47
CA SER A 37 -3.22 12.73 -10.61
C SER A 37 -1.91 12.11 -10.08
N SER A 38 -0.83 12.88 -9.98
CA SER A 38 0.44 12.47 -9.36
C SER A 38 0.33 12.12 -7.87
N TYR A 39 -0.74 12.55 -7.20
CA TYR A 39 -1.02 12.28 -5.79
C TYR A 39 -1.99 11.10 -5.58
N GLN A 40 -2.38 10.42 -6.66
CA GLN A 40 -3.21 9.22 -6.60
C GLN A 40 -2.52 8.12 -5.79
N GLY A 41 -3.27 7.47 -4.89
CA GLY A 41 -2.73 6.33 -4.15
C GLY A 41 -2.41 5.15 -5.05
N VAL A 42 -1.25 4.54 -4.84
CA VAL A 42 -0.79 3.37 -5.61
C VAL A 42 -1.00 2.11 -4.76
N PRO A 43 -1.92 1.22 -5.14
CA PRO A 43 -2.14 -0.02 -4.42
C PRO A 43 -0.99 -1.00 -4.66
N PHE A 44 -0.40 -1.50 -3.58
CA PHE A 44 0.59 -2.57 -3.62
C PHE A 44 -0.11 -3.89 -3.31
N ARG A 45 0.14 -4.89 -4.14
CA ARG A 45 -0.41 -6.24 -3.98
C ARG A 45 0.48 -7.04 -3.04
N GLY A 46 -0.10 -7.71 -2.06
CA GLY A 46 0.66 -8.60 -1.19
C GLY A 46 0.88 -10.01 -1.76
N SER A 47 0.48 -10.28 -3.01
CA SER A 47 0.85 -11.52 -3.71
C SER A 47 1.07 -11.29 -5.20
N GLY A 48 2.02 -12.05 -5.77
CA GLY A 48 2.48 -11.87 -7.15
C GLY A 48 3.29 -10.59 -7.33
N ASP A 49 3.19 -9.96 -8.49
CA ASP A 49 3.85 -8.69 -8.75
C ASP A 49 3.30 -7.60 -7.82
N PRO A 50 4.17 -6.91 -7.04
CA PRO A 50 3.74 -5.87 -6.09
C PRO A 50 2.90 -4.78 -6.76
N ILE A 51 3.20 -4.49 -8.02
CA ILE A 51 2.42 -3.59 -8.89
C ILE A 51 2.21 -4.30 -10.22
N LEU A 52 0.98 -4.22 -10.70
CA LEU A 52 0.62 -4.79 -12.01
C LEU A 52 1.46 -4.16 -13.12
N ASN A 53 2.00 -5.02 -13.99
CA ASN A 53 2.79 -4.65 -15.17
C ASN A 53 4.09 -3.89 -14.83
N LEU A 54 4.61 -4.06 -13.62
CA LEU A 54 5.88 -3.44 -13.25
C LEU A 54 7.08 -4.19 -13.83
N ALA A 55 7.01 -5.52 -13.92
CA ALA A 55 8.07 -6.34 -14.47
C ALA A 55 8.28 -6.09 -15.97
N SER A 56 9.54 -6.01 -16.40
CA SER A 56 9.89 -5.96 -17.82
C SER A 56 9.55 -7.29 -18.51
N PRO A 57 9.04 -7.27 -19.76
CA PRO A 57 8.78 -8.49 -20.51
C PRO A 57 10.04 -9.35 -20.71
N PRO A 58 9.91 -10.69 -20.88
CA PRO A 58 11.05 -11.54 -21.18
C PRO A 58 11.84 -11.06 -22.40
N GLY A 59 13.16 -10.96 -22.28
CA GLY A 59 14.06 -10.48 -23.34
C GLY A 59 14.33 -8.97 -23.36
N ILE A 60 13.72 -8.21 -22.44
CA ILE A 60 14.04 -6.81 -22.18
C ILE A 60 14.94 -6.74 -20.95
N ASP A 61 16.21 -6.37 -21.17
CA ASP A 61 17.14 -6.08 -20.08
C ASP A 61 16.95 -4.66 -19.53
N THR A 62 17.63 -4.35 -18.42
CA THR A 62 17.54 -3.05 -17.75
C THR A 62 17.92 -1.88 -18.67
N GLN A 63 18.90 -2.05 -19.55
CA GLN A 63 19.34 -0.99 -20.45
C GLN A 63 18.26 -0.70 -21.51
N ARG A 64 17.72 -1.74 -22.15
CA ARG A 64 16.62 -1.60 -23.12
C ARG A 64 15.37 -0.99 -22.49
N GLN A 65 15.07 -1.37 -21.25
CA GLN A 65 13.96 -0.76 -20.52
C GLN A 65 14.21 0.72 -20.24
N ARG A 66 15.44 1.11 -19.86
CA ARG A 66 15.82 2.52 -19.68
C ARG A 66 15.66 3.30 -20.98
N ASP A 67 16.22 2.77 -22.07
CA ASP A 67 16.16 3.41 -23.40
C ASP A 67 14.70 3.61 -23.84
N PHE A 68 13.82 2.63 -23.59
CA PHE A 68 12.39 2.75 -23.87
C PHE A 68 11.73 3.88 -23.07
N VAL A 69 11.97 3.96 -21.76
CA VAL A 69 11.43 5.01 -20.90
C VAL A 69 11.94 6.39 -21.32
N ASP A 70 13.22 6.50 -21.71
CA ASP A 70 13.82 7.74 -22.20
C ASP A 70 13.19 8.23 -23.50
N VAL A 71 12.96 7.33 -24.46
CA VAL A 71 12.31 7.65 -25.74
C VAL A 71 10.86 8.08 -25.51
N VAL A 72 10.09 7.33 -24.72
CA VAL A 72 8.70 7.71 -24.37
C VAL A 72 8.67 9.04 -23.63
N GLY A 73 9.64 9.29 -22.74
CA GLY A 73 9.80 10.54 -22.03
C GLY A 73 10.07 11.71 -22.99
N ALA A 74 10.94 11.53 -23.98
CA ALA A 74 11.24 12.56 -24.98
C ALA A 74 10.00 12.92 -25.82
N LEU A 75 9.29 11.91 -26.33
CA LEU A 75 8.07 12.12 -27.12
C LEU A 75 6.97 12.83 -26.32
N ASN A 76 6.83 12.49 -25.03
CA ASN A 76 5.88 13.19 -24.17
C ASN A 76 6.32 14.63 -23.90
N ARG A 77 7.62 14.92 -23.74
CA ARG A 77 8.11 16.31 -23.58
C ARG A 77 7.81 17.16 -24.82
N ASP A 78 8.05 16.64 -26.02
CA ASP A 78 7.70 17.33 -27.27
C ASP A 78 6.20 17.62 -27.35
N ARG A 79 5.35 16.68 -26.90
CA ARG A 79 3.90 16.87 -26.86
C ARG A 79 3.48 17.87 -25.79
N LEU A 80 4.15 17.88 -24.63
CA LEU A 80 3.92 18.87 -23.57
C LEU A 80 4.24 20.27 -24.09
N ASP A 81 5.39 20.47 -24.75
CA ASP A 81 5.77 21.76 -25.32
C ASP A 81 4.77 22.24 -26.37
N ALA A 82 4.19 21.31 -27.14
CA ALA A 82 3.20 21.62 -28.17
C ALA A 82 1.78 21.92 -27.61
N THR A 83 1.43 21.44 -26.42
CA THR A 83 0.04 21.51 -25.91
C THR A 83 -0.12 22.28 -24.60
N GLY A 84 0.91 22.32 -23.77
CA GLY A 84 0.85 22.81 -22.40
C GLY A 84 -0.01 21.96 -21.46
N ASP A 85 -0.42 20.74 -21.85
CA ASP A 85 -1.28 19.91 -21.02
C ASP A 85 -0.50 19.35 -19.80
N PRO A 86 -0.84 19.78 -18.56
CA PRO A 86 -0.13 19.35 -17.37
C PRO A 86 -0.22 17.85 -17.11
N GLU A 87 -1.24 17.15 -17.63
CA GLU A 87 -1.38 15.70 -17.44
C GLU A 87 -0.24 14.91 -18.11
N ILE A 88 0.37 15.47 -19.16
CA ILE A 88 1.53 14.87 -19.82
C ILE A 88 2.74 14.85 -18.87
N SER A 89 2.92 15.90 -18.09
CA SER A 89 3.99 15.94 -17.07
C SER A 89 3.79 14.87 -16.01
N THR A 90 2.54 14.63 -15.57
CA THR A 90 2.22 13.53 -14.65
C THR A 90 2.55 12.18 -15.27
N ARG A 91 2.22 12.00 -16.55
CA ARG A 91 2.48 10.74 -17.26
C ARG A 91 3.98 10.44 -17.38
N ILE A 92 4.81 11.45 -17.67
CA ILE A 92 6.26 11.30 -17.69
C ILE A 92 6.76 10.88 -16.30
N ALA A 93 6.31 11.56 -15.25
CA ALA A 93 6.69 11.24 -13.88
C ALA A 93 6.27 9.83 -13.47
N ALA A 94 5.08 9.37 -13.91
CA ALA A 94 4.59 8.02 -13.65
C ALA A 94 5.44 6.94 -14.33
N TYR A 95 5.88 7.15 -15.58
CA TYR A 95 6.77 6.20 -16.26
C TYR A 95 8.14 6.11 -15.59
N GLU A 96 8.72 7.24 -15.23
CA GLU A 96 9.99 7.30 -14.51
C GLU A 96 9.90 6.66 -13.11
N MET A 97 8.78 6.88 -12.41
CA MET A 97 8.52 6.21 -11.13
C MET A 97 8.36 4.71 -11.30
N ALA A 98 7.57 4.25 -12.27
CA ALA A 98 7.41 2.82 -12.57
C ALA A 98 8.76 2.17 -12.87
N TYR A 99 9.64 2.82 -13.63
CA TYR A 99 10.99 2.32 -13.89
C TYR A 99 11.81 2.13 -12.60
N ARG A 100 11.85 3.15 -11.72
CA ARG A 100 12.59 3.05 -10.45
C ARG A 100 12.03 1.98 -9.52
N MET A 101 10.72 1.81 -9.52
CA MET A 101 10.05 0.80 -8.70
C MET A 101 10.38 -0.63 -9.13
N GLN A 102 10.82 -0.87 -10.37
CA GLN A 102 11.13 -2.24 -10.84
C GLN A 102 12.17 -2.95 -9.96
N SER A 103 13.13 -2.20 -9.40
CA SER A 103 14.10 -2.74 -8.45
C SER A 103 13.66 -2.54 -6.99
N SER A 104 13.12 -1.37 -6.64
CA SER A 104 12.81 -1.02 -5.25
C SER A 104 11.57 -1.74 -4.69
N ALA A 105 10.57 -2.05 -5.52
CA ALA A 105 9.35 -2.69 -5.04
C ALA A 105 9.56 -4.17 -4.66
N PRO A 106 10.27 -5.01 -5.45
CA PRO A 106 10.58 -6.38 -5.03
C PRO A 106 11.38 -6.42 -3.72
N GLU A 107 12.39 -5.56 -3.58
CA GLU A 107 13.22 -5.48 -2.37
C GLU A 107 12.41 -5.02 -1.15
N LEU A 108 11.50 -4.05 -1.33
CA LEU A 108 10.59 -3.64 -0.26
C LEU A 108 9.72 -4.81 0.22
N MET A 109 9.18 -5.59 -0.71
CA MET A 109 8.23 -6.67 -0.45
C MET A 109 8.90 -7.95 0.06
N ASP A 110 10.21 -8.10 -0.15
CA ASP A 110 10.97 -9.23 0.35
C ASP A 110 11.23 -9.13 1.86
N LEU A 111 10.50 -9.95 2.61
CA LEU A 111 10.63 -10.11 4.05
C LEU A 111 11.61 -11.25 4.43
N SER A 112 12.29 -11.87 3.47
CA SER A 112 13.19 -13.00 3.71
C SER A 112 14.34 -12.64 4.66
N GLY A 113 14.82 -11.39 4.60
CA GLY A 113 15.86 -10.83 5.45
C GLY A 113 15.40 -10.33 6.83
N GLU A 114 14.09 -10.33 7.11
CA GLU A 114 13.58 -9.93 8.43
C GLU A 114 13.91 -11.01 9.49
N ASN A 115 14.33 -10.55 10.66
CA ASN A 115 14.67 -11.44 11.76
C ASN A 115 13.42 -12.03 12.42
N GLN A 116 13.56 -13.18 13.07
CA GLN A 116 12.42 -13.89 13.66
C GLN A 116 11.71 -13.07 14.75
N ALA A 117 12.47 -12.34 15.58
CA ALA A 117 11.89 -11.50 16.62
C ALA A 117 10.96 -10.40 16.06
N THR A 118 11.29 -9.83 14.91
CA THR A 118 10.45 -8.84 14.21
C THR A 118 9.22 -9.51 13.63
N LEU A 119 9.37 -10.68 13.00
CA LEU A 119 8.23 -11.43 12.47
C LEU A 119 7.25 -11.80 13.60
N ASP A 120 7.77 -12.28 14.73
CA ASP A 120 6.99 -12.65 15.91
C ASP A 120 6.31 -11.44 16.56
N LEU A 121 6.99 -10.30 16.63
CA LEU A 121 6.42 -9.06 17.16
C LEU A 121 5.14 -8.69 16.40
N TYR A 122 5.19 -8.70 15.07
CA TYR A 122 4.03 -8.37 14.23
C TYR A 122 3.03 -9.53 14.11
N GLY A 123 3.46 -10.78 14.26
CA GLY A 123 2.69 -11.94 13.80
C GLY A 123 2.71 -12.09 12.27
N ALA A 124 3.75 -11.57 11.61
CA ALA A 124 3.90 -11.58 10.15
C ALA A 124 4.60 -12.86 9.67
N GLN A 125 4.32 -13.29 8.44
CA GLN A 125 4.93 -14.47 7.83
C GLN A 125 5.62 -14.14 6.51
N LYS A 126 6.77 -14.75 6.24
CA LYS A 126 7.48 -14.56 4.96
C LYS A 126 6.59 -15.00 3.79
N GLY A 127 6.41 -14.14 2.79
CA GLY A 127 5.50 -14.38 1.67
C GLY A 127 4.01 -14.29 2.00
N GLY A 128 3.66 -13.86 3.22
CA GLY A 128 2.27 -13.64 3.65
C GLY A 128 1.70 -12.31 3.15
N ASN A 129 0.37 -12.23 3.09
CA ASN A 129 -0.41 -11.05 2.72
C ASN A 129 -1.43 -10.67 3.82
N SER A 130 -1.04 -10.83 5.08
CA SER A 130 -1.90 -10.50 6.23
C SER A 130 -1.85 -9.00 6.56
N PHE A 131 -2.76 -8.54 7.43
CA PHE A 131 -2.63 -7.20 8.00
C PHE A 131 -1.29 -7.01 8.75
N ALA A 132 -0.78 -8.06 9.40
CA ALA A 132 0.54 -8.06 10.02
C ALA A 132 1.68 -7.84 9.03
N ASN A 133 1.62 -8.49 7.86
CA ASN A 133 2.56 -8.24 6.78
C ASN A 133 2.48 -6.79 6.28
N ASN A 134 1.27 -6.26 6.13
CA ASN A 134 1.07 -4.89 5.69
C ASN A 134 1.59 -3.87 6.72
N CYS A 135 1.43 -4.11 8.02
CA CYS A 135 2.05 -3.28 9.07
C CYS A 135 3.58 -3.29 8.96
N LEU A 136 4.19 -4.46 8.78
CA LEU A 136 5.64 -4.56 8.61
C LEU A 136 6.14 -3.86 7.34
N LEU A 137 5.41 -3.99 6.23
CA LEU A 137 5.67 -3.27 4.99
C LEU A 137 5.49 -1.76 5.16
N ALA A 138 4.50 -1.33 5.94
CA ALA A 138 4.28 0.08 6.25
C ALA A 138 5.46 0.69 6.98
N ARG A 139 6.04 -0.02 7.96
CA ARG A 139 7.29 0.41 8.59
C ARG A 139 8.42 0.57 7.56
N ARG A 140 8.61 -0.42 6.67
CA ARG A 140 9.64 -0.35 5.61
C ARG A 140 9.41 0.80 4.63
N LEU A 141 8.15 1.10 4.30
CA LEU A 141 7.75 2.22 3.44
C LEU A 141 8.09 3.56 4.10
N VAL A 142 7.77 3.72 5.39
CA VAL A 142 8.10 4.92 6.17
C VAL A 142 9.62 5.12 6.25
N GLU A 143 10.39 4.06 6.51
CA GLU A 143 11.86 4.11 6.48
C GLU A 143 12.44 4.57 5.14
N ARG A 144 11.78 4.22 4.03
CA ARG A 144 12.16 4.61 2.67
C ARG A 144 11.60 5.98 2.26
N GLY A 145 11.02 6.73 3.20
CA GLY A 145 10.55 8.11 3.00
C GLY A 145 9.22 8.24 2.28
N VAL A 146 8.40 7.18 2.25
CA VAL A 146 7.03 7.26 1.71
C VAL A 146 6.17 8.12 2.64
N ARG A 147 5.54 9.15 2.06
CA ARG A 147 4.85 10.21 2.81
C ARG A 147 3.54 9.76 3.45
N PHE A 148 2.75 8.96 2.74
CA PHE A 148 1.43 8.53 3.19
C PHE A 148 1.26 7.05 2.89
N VAL A 149 1.06 6.26 3.95
CA VAL A 149 0.84 4.81 3.84
C VAL A 149 -0.52 4.50 4.46
N GLN A 150 -1.42 3.92 3.67
CA GLN A 150 -2.76 3.59 4.12
C GLN A 150 -2.99 2.09 4.08
N LEU A 151 -3.40 1.53 5.21
CA LEU A 151 -3.65 0.10 5.37
C LEU A 151 -5.15 -0.10 5.49
N TYR A 152 -5.71 -0.91 4.59
CA TYR A 152 -7.09 -1.38 4.68
C TYR A 152 -7.12 -2.82 5.17
N HIS A 153 -7.93 -3.05 6.20
CA HIS A 153 -8.33 -4.39 6.63
C HIS A 153 -9.85 -4.46 6.58
N THR A 154 -10.38 -5.54 6.01
CA THR A 154 -11.83 -5.68 5.77
C THR A 154 -12.44 -6.78 6.62
N ASN A 155 -13.73 -7.03 6.40
CA ASN A 155 -14.46 -8.11 7.07
C ASN A 155 -14.72 -7.93 8.57
N TRP A 156 -14.62 -6.70 9.08
CA TRP A 156 -15.01 -6.37 10.45
C TRP A 156 -16.53 -6.15 10.61
N ASP A 157 -17.25 -5.80 9.54
CA ASP A 157 -18.69 -5.47 9.58
C ASP A 157 -19.57 -6.74 9.56
N HIS A 158 -19.78 -7.31 10.75
CA HIS A 158 -20.48 -8.58 10.93
C HIS A 158 -22.00 -8.37 11.03
N HIS A 159 -22.76 -9.04 10.17
CA HIS A 159 -24.22 -8.93 10.14
C HIS A 159 -24.95 -10.07 10.88
N GLY A 160 -24.26 -11.11 11.33
CA GLY A 160 -24.89 -12.33 11.83
C GLY A 160 -24.90 -13.46 10.79
N GLY A 161 -25.24 -14.67 11.24
CA GLY A 161 -25.14 -15.90 10.44
C GLY A 161 -23.96 -16.79 10.85
N PRO A 162 -23.79 -17.95 10.19
CA PRO A 162 -22.83 -18.98 10.60
C PRO A 162 -21.36 -18.58 10.42
N SER A 163 -21.06 -17.63 9.51
CA SER A 163 -19.69 -17.22 9.15
C SER A 163 -19.35 -15.77 9.49
N GLU A 164 -20.29 -15.00 10.06
CA GLU A 164 -20.14 -13.57 10.33
C GLU A 164 -20.85 -13.18 11.64
N ASN A 165 -20.57 -13.91 12.73
CA ASN A 165 -21.18 -13.68 14.04
C ASN A 165 -20.26 -12.89 15.01
N LEU A 166 -20.86 -12.22 16.00
CA LEU A 166 -20.15 -11.41 17.00
C LEU A 166 -19.39 -12.23 18.05
N ARG A 167 -19.69 -13.51 18.21
CA ARG A 167 -19.12 -14.38 19.25
C ARG A 167 -17.75 -14.96 18.85
N ASP A 168 -17.63 -15.37 17.60
CA ASP A 168 -16.47 -16.12 17.10
C ASP A 168 -15.69 -15.33 16.06
N HIS A 169 -16.38 -14.74 15.08
CA HIS A 169 -15.76 -14.15 13.90
C HIS A 169 -15.27 -12.72 14.15
N LEU A 170 -16.06 -11.89 14.86
CA LEU A 170 -15.60 -10.56 15.25
C LEU A 170 -14.32 -10.62 16.11
N PRO A 171 -14.24 -11.44 17.18
CA PRO A 171 -13.00 -11.59 17.93
C PRO A 171 -11.83 -12.13 17.10
N ALA A 172 -12.08 -12.98 16.10
CA ALA A 172 -11.02 -13.45 15.20
C ALA A 172 -10.45 -12.29 14.38
N VAL A 173 -11.29 -11.47 13.74
CA VAL A 173 -10.85 -10.28 12.99
C VAL A 173 -10.18 -9.24 13.89
N CYS A 174 -10.66 -9.06 15.13
CA CYS A 174 -9.98 -8.19 16.10
C CYS A 174 -8.55 -8.68 16.40
N LYS A 175 -8.32 -10.00 16.50
CA LYS A 175 -6.97 -10.55 16.72
C LYS A 175 -6.05 -10.37 15.52
N GLU A 176 -6.58 -10.33 14.30
CA GLU A 176 -5.79 -10.06 13.09
C GLU A 176 -5.20 -8.65 13.07
N ILE A 177 -5.80 -7.69 13.79
CA ILE A 177 -5.39 -6.28 13.79
C ILE A 177 -4.66 -5.83 15.06
N ASP A 178 -5.01 -6.39 16.22
CA ASP A 178 -4.57 -5.87 17.53
C ASP A 178 -3.04 -5.92 17.70
N GLN A 179 -2.46 -7.12 17.62
CA GLN A 179 -1.03 -7.34 17.73
C GLN A 179 -0.22 -6.54 16.67
N PRO A 180 -0.49 -6.66 15.36
CA PRO A 180 0.32 -5.96 14.36
C PRO A 180 0.18 -4.44 14.38
N ALA A 181 -0.96 -3.88 14.80
CA ALA A 181 -1.10 -2.44 14.99
C ALA A 181 -0.21 -1.94 16.14
N ALA A 182 -0.23 -2.65 17.28
CA ALA A 182 0.66 -2.35 18.40
C ALA A 182 2.14 -2.54 18.04
N ALA A 183 2.46 -3.57 17.26
CA ALA A 183 3.81 -3.84 16.75
C ALA A 183 4.32 -2.69 15.88
N LEU A 184 3.51 -2.19 14.94
CA LEU A 184 3.89 -1.05 14.08
C LEU A 184 4.27 0.17 14.91
N ILE A 185 3.43 0.57 15.87
CA ILE A 185 3.71 1.72 16.73
C ILE A 185 4.99 1.50 17.54
N THR A 186 5.15 0.29 18.08
CA THR A 186 6.33 -0.09 18.88
C THR A 186 7.61 -0.03 18.05
N ASP A 187 7.60 -0.60 16.85
CA ASP A 187 8.76 -0.68 15.95
C ASP A 187 9.13 0.71 15.38
N LEU A 188 8.13 1.52 14.99
CA LEU A 188 8.35 2.93 14.62
C LEU A 188 9.02 3.70 15.76
N LYS A 189 8.58 3.49 17.00
CA LYS A 189 9.20 4.13 18.18
C LYS A 189 10.63 3.66 18.41
N GLN A 190 10.89 2.36 18.35
CA GLN A 190 12.24 1.79 18.53
C GLN A 190 13.25 2.33 17.52
N ARG A 191 12.78 2.70 16.33
CA ARG A 191 13.59 3.24 15.23
C ARG A 191 13.66 4.77 15.24
N GLY A 192 12.99 5.45 16.17
CA GLY A 192 12.89 6.91 16.21
C GLY A 192 12.00 7.51 15.13
N LEU A 193 11.34 6.69 14.30
CA LEU A 193 10.47 7.16 13.22
C LEU A 193 9.14 7.70 13.73
N LEU A 194 8.69 7.28 14.91
CA LEU A 194 7.43 7.73 15.49
C LEU A 194 7.46 9.23 15.85
N GLU A 195 8.64 9.82 16.06
CA GLU A 195 8.78 11.25 16.34
C GLU A 195 8.34 12.12 15.15
N ASP A 196 8.50 11.60 13.93
CA ASP A 196 8.17 12.29 12.68
C ASP A 196 6.96 11.65 11.95
N THR A 197 6.34 10.62 12.53
CA THR A 197 5.24 9.87 11.91
C THR A 197 3.97 9.95 12.76
N ILE A 198 2.88 10.44 12.16
CA ILE A 198 1.55 10.38 12.77
C ILE A 198 0.89 9.05 12.39
N VAL A 199 0.48 8.28 13.41
CA VAL A 199 -0.31 7.06 13.23
C VAL A 199 -1.76 7.36 13.54
N VAL A 200 -2.65 7.13 12.57
CA VAL A 200 -4.11 7.27 12.72
C VAL A 200 -4.75 5.91 12.55
N TRP A 201 -5.57 5.51 13.52
CA TRP A 201 -6.33 4.27 13.48
C TRP A 201 -7.83 4.57 13.63
N GLY A 202 -8.65 3.94 12.81
CA GLY A 202 -10.09 4.14 12.82
C GLY A 202 -10.83 3.22 11.85
N GLY A 203 -12.15 3.27 11.92
CA GLY A 203 -13.06 2.56 11.02
C GLY A 203 -14.03 3.52 10.33
N GLU A 204 -14.79 3.00 9.35
CA GLU A 204 -15.75 3.77 8.57
C GLU A 204 -16.97 4.20 9.42
N PHE A 205 -17.46 3.28 10.26
CA PHE A 205 -18.60 3.47 11.15
C PHE A 205 -18.54 2.47 12.31
N GLY A 206 -19.46 2.60 13.27
CA GLY A 206 -19.67 1.61 14.33
C GLY A 206 -20.90 0.75 14.08
N ARG A 207 -21.12 -0.27 14.91
CA ARG A 207 -22.29 -1.16 14.86
C ARG A 207 -23.00 -1.26 16.21
N THR A 208 -24.31 -1.42 16.16
CA THR A 208 -25.12 -1.86 17.30
C THR A 208 -24.90 -3.35 17.55
N PRO A 209 -25.00 -3.86 18.80
CA PRO A 209 -24.74 -5.26 19.13
C PRO A 209 -25.81 -6.25 18.64
N MET A 210 -26.72 -5.83 17.77
CA MET A 210 -27.81 -6.65 17.23
C MET A 210 -27.34 -7.45 16.02
N GLY A 211 -27.51 -8.77 16.07
CA GLY A 211 -27.34 -9.64 14.90
C GLY A 211 -28.59 -9.64 14.03
N GLU A 212 -28.42 -9.58 12.71
CA GLU A 212 -29.50 -9.80 11.75
C GLU A 212 -29.82 -11.30 11.72
N VAL A 213 -31.08 -11.67 11.97
CA VAL A 213 -31.53 -13.06 11.77
C VAL A 213 -31.64 -13.28 10.27
N ARG A 214 -30.60 -13.86 9.69
CA ARG A 214 -30.59 -14.30 8.29
C ARG A 214 -31.03 -15.77 8.28
N GLU A 215 -32.34 -16.01 8.15
CA GLU A 215 -32.86 -17.36 7.90
C GLU A 215 -32.43 -17.79 6.50
N GLY A 216 -31.56 -18.80 6.43
CA GLY A 216 -31.10 -19.47 5.21
C GLY A 216 -30.80 -20.92 5.53
#